data_AF-A0A0B8ZTM5-F1
#
_entry.id   AF-A0A0B8ZTM5-F1
#
_cell.length_a   1.000
_cell.length_b   1.000
_cell.length_c   1.000
_cell.angle_alpha   90.00
_cell.angle_beta   90.00
_cell.angle_gamma   90.00
#
_symmetry.space_group_name_H-M   'P 1'
#
loop_
_entity.id
_entity.type
_entity.pdbx_description
1 polymer ?
#
loop_
_entity_poly.entity_id
_entity_poly.type
_entity_poly.pdbx_seq_one_letter_code
_entity_poly.pdbx_strand_id
1 'polypeptide(L)'
;MSPGAPYHHFPDRRALLVAVALEGYRQLFAETEKAVADAPEEVLFANLLHFIRFAAANPNMFTLMYESELVRPQLAPELAPEQEVGFQMLRREVSRATGHLSERERSLRIATIWSAIFGFALQTNRAMLRAHPLEPMPDELAPEIVRQALRLMA
;
A
#
# COMPACT_ATOMS: atom_id res chain seq x y z
N MET A 1 -36.30 -1.63 21.73
CA MET A 1 -34.93 -1.81 22.26
C MET A 1 -34.71 -3.28 22.50
N SER A 2 -33.77 -3.90 21.80
CA SER A 2 -33.35 -5.29 22.01
C SER A 2 -32.12 -5.27 22.94
N PRO A 3 -32.16 -5.92 24.12
CA PRO A 3 -30.99 -6.07 24.98
C PRO A 3 -30.35 -7.44 24.69
N GLY A 4 -29.37 -7.45 23.79
CA GLY A 4 -28.53 -8.62 23.47
C GLY A 4 -27.27 -8.12 22.76
N ALA A 5 -26.18 -8.03 23.50
CA ALA A 5 -24.97 -7.30 23.15
C ALA A 5 -24.27 -7.82 21.86
N PRO A 6 -23.59 -6.95 21.08
CA PRO A 6 -23.00 -7.27 19.77
C PRO A 6 -21.69 -8.09 19.82
N TYR A 7 -21.55 -9.02 20.76
CA TYR A 7 -20.29 -9.72 21.04
C TYR A 7 -20.15 -11.11 20.38
N HIS A 8 -21.02 -11.50 19.44
CA HIS A 8 -21.02 -12.87 18.86
C HIS A 8 -20.50 -12.99 17.42
N HIS A 9 -20.04 -11.92 16.77
CA HIS A 9 -19.48 -12.02 15.41
C HIS A 9 -18.02 -12.47 15.39
N PHE A 10 -17.26 -12.20 16.47
CA PHE A 10 -15.84 -12.52 16.54
C PHE A 10 -15.56 -13.33 17.81
N PRO A 11 -14.88 -14.48 17.69
CA PRO A 11 -14.58 -15.34 18.83
C PRO A 11 -13.63 -14.69 19.85
N ASP A 12 -12.76 -13.78 19.39
CA ASP A 12 -11.84 -13.02 20.25
C ASP A 12 -11.42 -11.69 19.62
N ARG A 13 -10.59 -10.92 20.36
CA ARG A 13 -10.04 -9.63 19.90
C ARG A 13 -9.20 -9.77 18.63
N ARG A 14 -8.44 -10.86 18.48
CA ARG A 14 -7.58 -11.07 17.30
C ARG A 14 -8.44 -11.26 16.05
N ALA A 15 -9.50 -12.07 16.14
CA ALA A 15 -10.44 -12.28 15.05
C ALA A 15 -11.13 -10.96 14.62
N LEU A 16 -11.50 -10.11 15.58
CA LEU A 16 -12.01 -8.77 15.28
C LEU A 16 -10.97 -7.92 14.53
N LEU A 17 -9.72 -7.89 15.01
CA LEU A 17 -8.66 -7.11 14.37
C LEU A 17 -8.32 -7.60 12.96
N VAL A 18 -8.32 -8.92 12.73
CA VAL A 18 -8.16 -9.50 11.39
C VAL A 18 -9.29 -9.03 10.47
N ALA A 19 -10.54 -9.10 10.92
CA ALA A 19 -11.68 -8.65 10.11
C ALA A 19 -11.61 -7.16 9.77
N VAL A 20 -11.18 -6.32 10.72
CA VAL A 20 -10.96 -4.89 10.47
C VAL A 20 -9.82 -4.68 9.47
N ALA A 21 -8.72 -5.43 9.57
CA ALA A 21 -7.61 -5.34 8.62
C ALA A 21 -8.01 -5.76 7.20
N LEU A 22 -8.81 -6.84 7.06
CA LEU A 22 -9.36 -7.30 5.78
C LEU A 22 -10.26 -6.23 5.14
N GLU A 23 -11.08 -5.56 5.94
CA GLU A 23 -11.87 -4.42 5.47
C GLU A 23 -10.98 -3.26 4.98
N GLY A 24 -9.84 -3.04 5.63
CA GLY A 24 -8.81 -2.11 5.15
C GLY A 24 -8.25 -2.46 3.77
N TYR A 25 -7.93 -3.74 3.52
CA TYR A 25 -7.52 -4.21 2.19
C TYR A 25 -8.63 -4.02 1.15
N ARG A 26 -9.88 -4.33 1.50
CA ARG A 26 -11.04 -4.10 0.62
C ARG A 26 -11.16 -2.63 0.21
N GLN A 27 -10.96 -1.70 1.16
CA GLN A 27 -10.97 -0.26 0.88
C GLN A 27 -9.81 0.16 -0.02
N LEU A 28 -8.60 -0.36 0.25
CA LEU A 28 -7.41 -0.08 -0.57
C LEU A 28 -7.55 -0.58 -2.02
N PHE A 29 -8.19 -1.73 -2.23
CA PHE A 29 -8.32 -2.31 -3.57
C PHE A 29 -9.51 -1.74 -4.39
N ALA A 30 -10.53 -1.19 -3.74
CA ALA A 30 -11.75 -0.70 -4.40
C ALA A 30 -11.51 0.39 -5.48
N GLU A 31 -10.46 1.20 -5.35
CA GLU A 31 -10.12 2.23 -6.33
C GLU A 31 -9.11 1.76 -7.39
N THR A 32 -8.39 0.67 -7.12
CA THR A 32 -7.28 0.19 -7.96
C THR A 32 -7.79 -0.57 -9.20
N GLU A 33 -8.97 -1.21 -9.13
CA GLU A 33 -9.54 -2.00 -10.24
C GLU A 33 -10.06 -1.16 -11.42
N LYS A 34 -10.23 0.16 -11.25
CA LYS A 34 -10.82 1.03 -12.28
C LYS A 34 -9.82 1.50 -13.34
N ALA A 35 -8.52 1.32 -13.09
CA ALA A 35 -7.44 1.83 -13.94
C ALA A 35 -6.92 0.77 -14.93
N VAL A 36 -7.78 0.25 -15.81
CA VAL A 36 -7.32 -0.50 -16.99
C VAL A 36 -7.12 0.52 -18.11
N ALA A 37 -5.89 1.02 -18.25
CA ALA A 37 -5.52 1.98 -19.29
C ALA A 37 -4.40 1.42 -20.20
N ASP A 38 -4.28 2.01 -21.39
CA ASP A 38 -3.25 1.72 -22.39
C ASP A 38 -1.86 2.27 -22.01
N ALA A 39 -1.76 2.97 -20.87
CA ALA A 39 -0.51 3.55 -20.35
C ALA A 39 -0.11 2.89 -19.00
N PRO A 40 0.72 1.82 -19.02
CA PRO A 40 1.10 1.09 -17.80
C PRO A 40 1.77 1.94 -16.73
N GLU A 41 2.57 2.93 -17.11
CA GLU A 41 3.23 3.84 -16.18
C GLU A 41 2.24 4.76 -15.45
N GLU A 42 1.18 5.22 -16.13
CA GLU A 42 0.14 6.05 -15.52
C GLU A 42 -0.71 5.24 -14.54
N VAL A 43 -1.02 3.98 -14.88
CA VAL A 43 -1.70 3.05 -13.96
C VAL A 43 -0.84 2.81 -12.72
N LEU A 44 0.45 2.55 -12.90
CA LEU A 44 1.36 2.35 -11.79
C LEU A 44 1.48 3.62 -10.93
N PHE A 45 1.59 4.79 -11.55
CA PHE A 45 1.58 6.09 -10.85
C PHE A 45 0.34 6.25 -9.99
N ALA A 46 -0.84 6.03 -10.56
CA ALA A 46 -2.12 6.18 -9.86
C ALA A 46 -2.22 5.22 -8.67
N ASN A 47 -1.81 3.96 -8.84
CA ASN A 47 -1.88 2.94 -7.79
C ASN A 47 -0.93 3.24 -6.62
N LEU A 48 0.31 3.63 -6.91
CA LEU A 48 1.29 3.99 -5.88
C LEU A 48 0.86 5.25 -5.12
N LEU A 49 0.31 6.25 -5.82
CA LEU A 49 -0.23 7.45 -5.20
C LEU A 49 -1.45 7.15 -4.35
N HIS A 50 -2.35 6.28 -4.81
CA HIS A 50 -3.52 5.83 -4.06
C HIS A 50 -3.09 5.13 -2.75
N PHE A 51 -2.07 4.27 -2.79
CA PHE A 51 -1.52 3.63 -1.58
C PHE A 51 -1.03 4.65 -0.55
N ILE A 52 -0.26 5.66 -0.97
CA ILE A 52 0.22 6.73 -0.07
C ILE A 52 -0.96 7.50 0.53
N ARG A 53 -1.95 7.86 -0.29
CA ARG A 53 -3.15 8.60 0.16
C ARG A 53 -3.98 7.78 1.14
N PHE A 54 -4.17 6.49 0.87
CA PHE A 54 -4.84 5.57 1.78
C PHE A 54 -4.13 5.52 3.14
N ALA A 55 -2.79 5.37 3.12
CA ALA A 55 -1.98 5.33 4.33
C ALA A 55 -2.14 6.60 5.17
N ALA A 56 -2.05 7.77 4.52
CA ALA A 56 -2.17 9.08 5.17
C ALA A 56 -3.59 9.35 5.71
N ALA A 57 -4.63 8.96 4.97
CA ALA A 57 -6.02 9.14 5.38
C ALA A 57 -6.45 8.18 6.50
N ASN A 58 -5.80 7.00 6.60
CA ASN A 58 -6.18 5.93 7.52
C ASN A 58 -5.00 5.43 8.36
N PRO A 59 -4.32 6.28 9.16
CA PRO A 59 -3.05 5.91 9.82
C PRO A 59 -3.17 4.73 10.79
N ASN A 60 -4.30 4.60 11.50
CA ASN A 60 -4.56 3.48 12.41
C ASN A 60 -4.83 2.18 11.65
N MET A 61 -5.55 2.25 10.53
CA MET A 61 -5.80 1.10 9.67
C MET A 61 -4.51 0.63 9.00
N PHE A 62 -3.72 1.56 8.48
CA PHE A 62 -2.40 1.27 7.93
C PHE A 62 -1.50 0.59 8.96
N THR A 63 -1.46 1.11 10.19
CA THR A 63 -0.72 0.49 11.30
C THR A 63 -1.21 -0.92 11.58
N LEU A 64 -2.52 -1.14 11.60
CA LEU A 64 -3.12 -2.46 11.80
C LEU A 64 -2.73 -3.45 10.70
N MET A 65 -2.79 -3.03 9.44
CA MET A 65 -2.54 -3.86 8.25
C MET A 65 -1.07 -4.23 8.03
N TYR A 66 -0.12 -3.40 8.49
CA TYR A 66 1.29 -3.52 8.12
C TYR A 66 2.29 -3.53 9.29
N GLU A 67 1.95 -2.98 10.46
CA GLU A 67 2.92 -2.77 11.56
C GLU A 67 2.50 -3.43 12.89
N SER A 68 1.30 -4.01 12.97
CA SER A 68 0.73 -4.58 14.19
C SER A 68 1.18 -6.01 14.51
N GLU A 69 0.66 -6.56 15.60
CA GLU A 69 0.77 -7.97 15.99
C GLU A 69 0.19 -8.96 14.96
N LEU A 70 -0.58 -8.47 13.98
CA LEU A 70 -1.05 -9.29 12.86
C LEU A 70 0.04 -9.50 11.80
N VAL A 71 1.12 -8.73 11.84
CA VAL A 71 2.17 -8.74 10.81
C VAL A 71 3.54 -9.08 11.39
N ARG A 72 3.79 -8.69 12.65
CA ARG A 72 5.07 -8.90 13.34
C ARG A 72 4.89 -9.75 14.60
N PRO A 73 5.79 -10.72 14.87
CA PRO A 73 6.96 -11.10 14.07
C PRO A 73 6.62 -11.93 12.82
N GLN A 74 5.38 -12.44 12.71
CA GLN A 74 4.93 -13.28 11.61
C GLN A 74 3.58 -12.78 11.10
N LEU A 75 3.41 -12.79 9.78
CA LEU A 75 2.15 -12.46 9.12
C LEU A 75 1.03 -13.44 9.50
N ALA A 76 -0.11 -12.90 9.90
CA ALA A 76 -1.35 -13.63 10.08
C ALA A 76 -1.75 -14.29 8.76
N PRO A 77 -1.95 -15.63 8.71
CA PRO A 77 -2.28 -16.35 7.49
C PRO A 77 -3.50 -15.79 6.74
N GLU A 78 -4.45 -15.21 7.48
CA GLU A 78 -5.66 -14.60 6.95
C GLU A 78 -5.37 -13.36 6.10
N LEU A 79 -4.27 -12.64 6.37
CA LEU A 79 -3.88 -11.44 5.64
C LEU A 79 -2.92 -11.73 4.46
N ALA A 80 -2.34 -12.93 4.41
CA ALA A 80 -1.38 -13.30 3.38
C ALA A 80 -1.95 -13.24 1.94
N PRO A 81 -3.18 -13.71 1.67
CA PRO A 81 -3.77 -13.58 0.34
C PRO A 81 -3.88 -12.12 -0.13
N GLU A 82 -4.25 -11.20 0.75
CA GLU A 82 -4.40 -9.78 0.40
C GLU A 82 -3.06 -9.12 0.08
N GLN A 83 -2.01 -9.44 0.85
CA GLN A 83 -0.65 -8.96 0.54
C GLN A 83 -0.14 -9.52 -0.79
N GLU A 84 -0.45 -10.79 -1.10
CA GLU A 84 -0.09 -11.41 -2.37
C GLU A 84 -0.81 -10.75 -3.55
N VAL A 85 -2.11 -10.43 -3.41
CA VAL A 85 -2.86 -9.67 -4.41
C VAL A 85 -2.17 -8.33 -4.70
N GLY A 86 -1.86 -7.55 -3.67
CA GLY A 86 -1.17 -6.27 -3.84
C GLY A 86 0.20 -6.41 -4.51
N PHE A 87 0.97 -7.42 -4.13
CA PHE A 87 2.28 -7.72 -4.75
C PHE A 87 2.14 -8.08 -6.24
N GLN A 88 1.18 -8.94 -6.59
CA GLN A 88 0.95 -9.32 -7.99
C GLN A 88 0.46 -8.15 -8.83
N MET A 89 -0.32 -7.23 -8.27
CA MET A 89 -0.71 -6.00 -8.97
C MET A 89 0.51 -5.13 -9.31
N LEU A 90 1.39 -4.88 -8.33
CA LEU A 90 2.63 -4.13 -8.56
C LEU A 90 3.52 -4.80 -9.60
N ARG A 91 3.74 -6.12 -9.47
CA ARG A 91 4.55 -6.92 -10.39
C ARG A 91 4.00 -6.88 -11.81
N ARG A 92 2.68 -6.96 -11.97
CA ARG A 92 2.01 -6.90 -13.28
C ARG A 92 2.25 -5.56 -13.96
N GLU A 93 2.00 -4.44 -13.28
CA GLU A 93 2.15 -3.11 -13.90
C GLU A 93 3.61 -2.79 -14.22
N VAL A 94 4.55 -3.12 -13.33
CA VAL A 94 5.99 -2.96 -13.63
C VAL A 94 6.38 -3.82 -14.83
N SER A 95 5.88 -5.06 -14.92
CA SER A 95 6.19 -5.94 -16.05
C SER A 95 5.65 -5.40 -17.38
N ARG A 96 4.47 -4.78 -17.38
CA ARG A 96 3.90 -4.12 -18.57
C ARG A 96 4.74 -2.92 -19.02
N ALA A 97 5.28 -2.14 -18.08
CA ALA A 97 6.14 -0.98 -18.39
C ALA A 97 7.58 -1.37 -18.80
N THR A 98 8.08 -2.52 -18.37
CA THR A 98 9.50 -2.89 -18.48
C THR A 98 9.73 -4.21 -19.22
N GLY A 99 8.96 -4.47 -20.27
CA GLY A 99 9.03 -5.72 -21.05
C GLY A 99 10.41 -6.02 -21.66
N HIS A 100 11.23 -4.99 -21.85
CA HIS A 100 12.59 -5.11 -22.42
C HIS A 100 13.66 -5.60 -21.41
N LEU A 101 13.36 -5.62 -20.11
CA LEU A 101 14.32 -6.01 -19.06
C LEU A 101 14.34 -7.53 -18.81
N SER A 102 15.37 -8.02 -18.12
CA SER A 102 15.37 -9.37 -17.53
C SER A 102 14.47 -9.47 -16.29
N GLU A 103 14.12 -10.69 -15.88
CA GLU A 103 13.34 -10.90 -14.65
C GLU A 103 14.07 -10.40 -13.40
N ARG A 104 15.39 -10.60 -13.34
CA ARG A 104 16.22 -10.11 -12.23
C ARG A 104 16.17 -8.59 -12.11
N GLU A 105 16.32 -7.89 -13.23
CA GLU A 105 16.27 -6.42 -13.27
C GLU A 105 14.89 -5.89 -12.89
N ARG A 106 13.81 -6.55 -13.34
CA ARG A 106 12.44 -6.23 -12.91
C ARG A 106 12.24 -6.43 -11.42
N SER A 107 12.70 -7.56 -10.87
CA SER A 107 12.57 -7.86 -9.44
C SER A 107 13.25 -6.80 -8.57
N LEU A 108 14.46 -6.37 -8.96
CA LEU A 108 15.15 -5.28 -8.27
C LEU A 108 14.37 -3.96 -8.34
N ARG A 109 13.85 -3.58 -9.50
CA ARG A 109 13.03 -2.36 -9.66
C ARG A 109 11.76 -2.40 -8.80
N ILE A 110 11.05 -3.53 -8.77
CA ILE A 110 9.87 -3.73 -7.91
C ILE A 110 10.25 -3.49 -6.45
N ALA A 111 11.31 -4.13 -5.96
CA ALA A 111 11.76 -3.98 -4.58
C ALA A 111 12.16 -2.52 -4.25
N THR A 112 12.84 -1.84 -5.16
CA THR A 112 13.26 -0.45 -4.98
C THR A 112 12.07 0.51 -4.96
N ILE A 113 11.16 0.40 -5.92
CA ILE A 113 9.93 1.21 -5.97
C ILE A 113 9.12 0.99 -4.70
N TRP A 114 8.88 -0.27 -4.33
CA TRP A 114 8.10 -0.58 -3.14
C TRP A 114 8.75 -0.04 -1.86
N SER A 115 10.08 -0.15 -1.72
CA SER A 115 10.81 0.40 -0.58
C SER A 115 10.65 1.91 -0.46
N ALA A 116 10.72 2.64 -1.59
CA ALA A 116 10.54 4.09 -1.61
C ALA A 116 9.11 4.49 -1.20
N ILE A 117 8.10 3.84 -1.81
CA ILE A 117 6.69 4.16 -1.59
C ILE A 117 6.23 3.77 -0.18
N PHE A 118 6.54 2.55 0.25
CA PHE A 118 6.20 2.08 1.59
C PHE A 118 6.95 2.88 2.66
N GLY A 119 8.24 3.14 2.44
CA GLY A 119 9.05 3.96 3.33
C GLY A 119 8.50 5.38 3.49
N PHE A 120 8.06 6.01 2.40
CA PHE A 120 7.43 7.33 2.44
C PHE A 120 6.10 7.32 3.20
N ALA A 121 5.22 6.35 2.92
CA ALA A 121 3.94 6.19 3.61
C ALA A 121 4.14 5.98 5.13
N LEU A 122 5.08 5.10 5.49
CA LEU A 122 5.41 4.83 6.89
C LEU A 122 5.97 6.08 7.61
N GLN A 123 6.89 6.80 6.98
CA GLN A 123 7.47 8.03 7.54
C GLN A 123 6.43 9.13 7.70
N THR A 124 5.52 9.27 6.74
CA THR A 124 4.40 10.21 6.80
C THR A 124 3.50 9.88 7.99
N ASN A 125 3.08 8.62 8.12
CA ASN A 125 2.23 8.18 9.22
C ASN A 125 2.88 8.30 10.61
N ARG A 126 4.22 8.31 10.67
CA ARG A 126 4.98 8.51 11.91
C ARG A 126 5.45 9.94 12.14
N ALA A 127 5.05 10.90 11.28
CA ALA A 127 5.54 12.27 11.32
C ALA A 127 7.09 12.37 11.37
N MET A 128 7.78 11.47 10.66
CA MET A 128 9.24 11.39 10.62
C MET A 128 9.86 12.21 9.48
N LEU A 129 9.05 12.66 8.52
CA LEU A 129 9.50 13.53 7.44
C LEU A 129 9.91 14.89 7.99
N ARG A 130 11.09 15.35 7.62
CA ARG A 130 11.57 16.71 7.93
C ARG A 130 11.43 17.55 6.68
N ALA A 131 10.67 18.63 6.77
CA ALA A 131 10.52 19.56 5.66
C ALA A 131 11.87 20.22 5.35
N HIS A 132 12.28 20.18 4.09
CA HIS A 132 13.37 21.00 3.57
C HIS A 132 12.80 22.22 2.82
N PRO A 133 13.38 23.43 2.95
CA PRO A 133 12.79 24.66 2.34
C PRO A 133 12.63 24.65 0.82
N LEU A 134 13.34 23.76 0.12
CA LEU A 134 13.25 23.59 -1.34
C LEU A 134 12.31 22.44 -1.75
N GLU A 135 11.76 21.69 -0.80
CA GLU A 135 10.79 20.64 -1.11
C GLU A 135 9.42 21.25 -1.48
N PRO A 136 8.63 20.56 -2.31
CA PRO A 136 7.24 20.90 -2.52
C PRO A 136 6.47 20.98 -1.20
N MET A 137 5.31 21.65 -1.24
CA MET A 137 4.38 21.62 -0.12
C MET A 137 4.01 20.16 0.23
N PRO A 138 3.70 19.84 1.50
CA PRO A 138 3.41 18.45 1.92
C PRO A 138 2.37 17.74 1.04
N ASP A 139 1.33 18.45 0.60
CA ASP A 139 0.27 17.90 -0.25
C ASP A 139 0.74 17.57 -1.68
N GLU A 140 1.85 18.16 -2.14
CA GLU A 140 2.46 17.96 -3.45
C GLU A 140 3.64 16.97 -3.40
N LEU A 141 4.14 16.65 -2.21
CA LEU A 141 5.31 15.80 -2.05
C LEU A 141 5.02 14.34 -2.47
N ALA A 142 3.85 13.81 -2.12
CA ALA A 142 3.45 12.44 -2.47
C ALA A 142 3.52 12.15 -3.97
N PRO A 143 2.86 12.92 -4.87
CA PRO A 143 2.96 12.66 -6.31
C PRO A 143 4.39 12.82 -6.83
N GLU A 144 5.21 13.72 -6.28
CA GLU A 144 6.60 13.86 -6.73
C GLU A 144 7.46 12.68 -6.31
N ILE A 145 7.30 12.16 -5.09
CA ILE A 145 7.97 10.92 -4.65
C ILE A 145 7.62 9.75 -5.58
N VAL A 146 6.35 9.62 -5.99
CA VAL A 146 5.96 8.58 -6.96
C VAL A 146 6.67 8.80 -8.29
N ARG A 147 6.69 10.02 -8.85
CA ARG A 147 7.42 10.30 -10.11
C ARG A 147 8.90 9.94 -10.01
N GLN A 148 9.55 10.29 -8.91
CA GLN A 148 10.97 9.97 -8.69
C GLN A 148 11.19 8.47 -8.59
N ALA A 149 10.32 7.73 -7.91
CA ALA A 149 10.38 6.27 -7.85
C ALA A 149 10.22 5.64 -9.24
N LEU A 150 9.31 6.17 -10.07
CA LEU A 150 9.09 5.67 -11.44
C LEU A 150 10.26 5.93 -12.39
N ARG A 151 11.09 6.96 -12.17
CA ARG A 151 12.32 7.17 -12.95
C ARG A 151 13.32 6.01 -12.84
N LEU A 152 13.19 5.19 -11.79
CA LEU A 152 14.01 3.98 -11.61
C LEU A 152 13.58 2.84 -12.54
N MET A 153 12.49 2.98 -13.29
CA MET A 153 12.04 2.00 -14.27
C MET A 153 12.80 2.07 -15.60
N ALA A 154 13.37 3.24 -15.94
CA ALA A 154 14.14 3.46 -17.16
C ALA A 154 15.46 2.67 -17.20
#